data_AF-A0A4R2F7R1-F1
#
_entry.id   AF-A0A4R2F7R1-F1
#
_cell.length_a   1.000
_cell.length_b   1.000
_cell.length_c   1.000
_cell.angle_alpha   90.00
_cell.angle_beta   90.00
_cell.angle_gamma   90.00
#
_symmetry.space_group_name_H-M   'P 1'
#
loop_
_entity.id
_entity.type
_entity.pdbx_description
1 polymer ?
#
loop_
_entity_poly.entity_id
_entity_poly.type
_entity_poly.pdbx_seq_one_letter_code
_entity_poly.pdbx_strand_id
1 'polypeptide(L)'
;MQEQDVDSIGQEAINEEGKTTVDEAIALIVNSNPELKAYWDNTIDEEYEGSYEENRQDLIDIITVVDYIIEKFRSDDTSDLSAIFANIEEAFQNPSTDAKELIVTGILEGLQNGCDMEQLDFRNGFDKWLGAKSKRAWDGLIYLHDSNDPYEVKAERIKTFID
;
A
#
# COMPACT_ATOMS: atom_id res chain seq x y z
N MET A 1 10.62 31.52 34.95
CA MET A 1 10.52 30.19 35.59
C MET A 1 9.07 29.77 35.49
N GLN A 2 8.67 28.77 34.72
CA GLN A 2 9.38 27.81 33.88
C GLN A 2 8.36 27.39 32.81
N GLU A 3 8.84 27.20 31.59
CA GLU A 3 8.12 26.53 30.51
C GLU A 3 7.74 25.11 30.99
N GLN A 4 6.52 24.69 30.69
CA GLN A 4 6.17 23.27 30.70
C GLN A 4 6.13 22.85 29.24
N ASP A 5 7.23 22.24 28.83
CA ASP A 5 7.33 21.44 27.62
C ASP A 5 6.23 20.38 27.65
N VAL A 6 5.32 20.47 26.68
CA VAL A 6 4.41 19.37 26.36
C VAL A 6 5.24 18.42 25.51
N ASP A 7 5.66 17.33 26.13
CA ASP A 7 6.36 16.23 25.50
C ASP A 7 5.64 15.84 24.19
N SER A 8 6.34 16.10 23.08
CA SER A 8 6.07 15.47 21.80
C SER A 8 6.36 13.98 21.97
N ILE A 9 5.31 13.19 22.15
CA ILE A 9 5.40 11.73 22.06
C ILE A 9 5.59 11.41 20.58
N GLY A 10 6.84 11.44 20.14
CA GLY A 10 7.26 10.69 18.96
C GLY A 10 6.97 9.22 19.25
N GLN A 11 6.09 8.61 18.46
CA GLN A 11 5.98 7.16 18.42
C GLN A 11 7.31 6.63 17.92
N GLU A 12 8.17 6.20 18.84
CA GLU A 12 9.35 5.40 18.49
C GLU A 12 8.83 4.14 17.80
N ALA A 13 9.09 4.04 16.49
CA ALA A 13 8.85 2.84 15.71
C ALA A 13 9.48 1.66 16.45
N ILE A 14 8.63 0.74 16.91
CA ILE A 14 9.08 -0.48 17.55
C ILE A 14 9.87 -1.22 16.48
N ASN A 15 11.19 -1.30 16.66
CA ASN A 15 12.06 -1.96 15.70
C ASN A 15 11.80 -3.47 15.80
N GLU A 16 10.87 -3.97 15.00
CA GLU A 16 10.47 -5.36 14.96
C GLU A 16 11.55 -6.15 14.19
N GLU A 17 12.60 -6.58 14.89
CA GLU A 17 13.77 -7.24 14.30
C GLU A 17 13.40 -8.31 13.25
N GLY A 18 13.97 -8.18 12.04
CA GLY A 18 13.78 -9.11 10.94
C GLY A 18 12.49 -8.92 10.13
N LYS A 19 11.71 -7.86 10.41
CA LYS A 19 10.53 -7.51 9.62
C LYS A 19 10.83 -6.40 8.61
N THR A 20 10.14 -6.44 7.48
CA THR A 20 10.19 -5.40 6.44
C THR A 20 9.59 -4.11 6.97
N THR A 21 10.39 -3.06 7.01
CA THR A 21 9.97 -1.71 7.40
C THR A 21 9.19 -1.00 6.28
N VAL A 22 8.58 0.14 6.60
CA VAL A 22 7.88 0.99 5.61
C VAL A 22 8.85 1.43 4.49
N ASP A 23 10.04 1.89 4.86
CA ASP A 23 11.07 2.31 3.91
C ASP A 23 11.52 1.18 2.99
N GLU A 24 11.76 0.00 3.55
CA GLU A 24 12.14 -1.17 2.77
C GLU A 24 11.01 -1.61 1.84
N ALA A 25 9.75 -1.54 2.28
CA ALA A 25 8.59 -1.86 1.44
C ALA A 25 8.46 -0.87 0.27
N ILE A 26 8.50 0.44 0.54
CA ILE A 26 8.42 1.49 -0.49
C ILE A 26 9.58 1.33 -1.48
N ALA A 27 10.80 1.21 -0.97
CA ALA A 27 11.98 1.03 -1.81
C ALA A 27 11.86 -0.22 -2.68
N LEU A 28 11.42 -1.36 -2.13
CA LEU A 28 11.25 -2.59 -2.88
C LEU A 28 10.22 -2.44 -4.00
N ILE A 29 9.08 -1.81 -3.72
CA ILE A 29 7.97 -1.68 -4.68
C ILE A 29 8.32 -0.67 -5.79
N VAL A 30 8.80 0.52 -5.43
CA VAL A 30 9.12 1.60 -6.38
C VAL A 30 10.27 1.20 -7.30
N ASN A 31 11.24 0.42 -6.81
CA ASN A 31 12.35 -0.08 -7.63
C ASN A 31 12.02 -1.37 -8.42
N SER A 32 10.77 -1.82 -8.43
CA SER A 32 10.36 -3.03 -9.18
C SER A 32 10.62 -2.94 -10.68
N ASN A 33 10.51 -1.73 -11.25
CA ASN A 33 10.88 -1.46 -12.63
C ASN A 33 11.29 0.02 -12.82
N PRO A 34 12.05 0.35 -13.89
CA PRO A 34 12.55 1.71 -14.12
C PRO A 34 11.46 2.76 -14.39
N GLU A 35 10.32 2.37 -14.94
CA GLU A 35 9.26 3.32 -15.29
C GLU A 35 8.49 3.77 -14.06
N LEU A 36 8.10 2.86 -13.17
CA LEU A 36 7.51 3.20 -11.88
C LEU A 36 8.48 4.05 -11.04
N LYS A 37 9.77 3.70 -11.04
CA LYS A 37 10.81 4.50 -10.36
C LYS A 37 10.83 5.94 -10.86
N ALA A 38 10.81 6.14 -12.18
CA ALA A 38 10.81 7.47 -12.77
C ALA A 38 9.50 8.22 -12.50
N TYR A 39 8.36 7.53 -12.54
CA TYR A 39 7.06 8.11 -12.20
C TYR A 39 7.04 8.62 -10.76
N TRP A 40 7.47 7.78 -9.81
CA TRP A 40 7.62 8.13 -8.41
C TRP A 40 8.53 9.34 -8.20
N ASP A 41 9.75 9.30 -8.74
CA ASP A 41 10.73 10.36 -8.55
C ASP A 41 10.21 11.72 -9.04
N ASN A 42 9.52 11.73 -10.19
CA ASN A 42 8.92 12.96 -10.73
C ASN A 42 7.77 13.46 -9.84
N THR A 43 6.85 12.60 -9.43
CA THR A 43 5.72 12.99 -8.57
C THR A 43 6.18 13.52 -7.22
N ILE A 44 7.17 12.87 -6.60
CA ILE A 44 7.72 13.31 -5.32
C ILE A 44 8.47 14.65 -5.45
N ASP A 45 9.25 14.85 -6.53
CA ASP A 45 9.91 16.14 -6.76
C ASP A 45 8.89 17.28 -6.99
N GLU A 46 7.81 17.00 -7.72
CA GLU A 46 6.72 17.96 -7.96
C GLU A 46 5.96 18.33 -6.68
N GLU A 47 5.65 17.36 -5.82
CA GLU A 47 4.88 17.60 -4.60
C GLU A 47 5.70 18.29 -3.50
N TYR A 48 6.99 17.92 -3.37
CA TYR A 48 7.80 18.33 -2.23
C TYR A 48 8.91 19.32 -2.56
N GLU A 49 9.18 19.62 -3.84
CA GLU A 49 10.22 20.56 -4.29
C GLU A 49 11.58 20.35 -3.59
N GLY A 50 11.98 19.09 -3.39
CA GLY A 50 13.24 18.72 -2.72
C GLY A 50 13.19 18.66 -1.18
N SER A 51 12.02 18.85 -0.56
CA SER A 51 11.81 18.78 0.90
C SER A 51 11.21 17.45 1.39
N TYR A 52 11.33 16.39 0.58
CA TYR A 52 10.68 15.10 0.83
C TYR A 52 11.03 14.50 2.20
N GLU A 53 12.32 14.42 2.54
CA GLU A 53 12.79 13.81 3.79
C GLU A 53 12.22 14.45 5.06
N GLU A 54 11.86 15.75 5.00
CA GLU A 54 11.32 16.48 6.15
C GLU A 54 9.79 16.44 6.22
N ASN A 55 9.11 16.18 5.09
CA ASN A 55 7.67 16.35 4.94
C ASN A 55 6.92 15.09 4.48
N ARG A 56 7.65 13.98 4.31
CA ARG A 56 7.15 12.69 3.84
C ARG A 56 5.87 12.23 4.55
N GLN A 57 4.92 11.72 3.77
CA GLN A 57 3.65 11.19 4.27
C GLN A 57 3.38 9.83 3.60
N ASP A 58 3.92 8.76 4.17
CA ASP A 58 3.98 7.43 3.55
C ASP A 58 2.67 6.92 2.93
N LEU A 59 1.55 7.04 3.65
CA LEU A 59 0.24 6.60 3.18
C LEU A 59 -0.31 7.47 2.03
N ILE A 60 0.12 8.73 1.95
CA ILE A 60 -0.23 9.62 0.83
C ILE A 60 0.69 9.35 -0.34
N ASP A 61 2.00 9.26 -0.10
CA ASP A 61 3.00 9.06 -1.14
C ASP A 61 2.78 7.73 -1.87
N ILE A 62 2.39 6.68 -1.15
CA ILE A 62 2.13 5.37 -1.77
C ILE A 62 0.95 5.37 -2.76
N ILE A 63 0.07 6.39 -2.72
CA ILE A 63 -0.98 6.59 -3.71
C ILE A 63 -0.36 6.78 -5.11
N THR A 64 0.83 7.35 -5.22
CA THR A 64 1.57 7.44 -6.50
C THR A 64 1.78 6.07 -7.15
N VAL A 65 2.05 5.02 -6.35
CA VAL A 65 2.15 3.65 -6.88
C VAL A 65 0.79 3.13 -7.33
N VAL A 66 -0.27 3.42 -6.57
CA VAL A 66 -1.65 3.03 -6.91
C VAL A 66 -2.08 3.66 -8.23
N ASP A 67 -1.87 4.97 -8.39
CA ASP A 67 -2.22 5.73 -9.59
C ASP A 67 -1.51 5.18 -10.82
N TYR A 68 -0.21 4.89 -10.70
CA TYR A 68 0.56 4.26 -11.76
C TYR A 68 0.00 2.89 -12.17
N ILE A 69 -0.31 2.02 -11.20
CA ILE A 69 -0.86 0.68 -11.49
C ILE A 69 -2.22 0.81 -12.19
N ILE A 70 -3.09 1.71 -11.73
CA ILE A 70 -4.41 1.94 -12.34
C ILE A 70 -4.26 2.47 -13.76
N GLU A 71 -3.34 3.41 -14.01
CA GLU A 71 -3.08 3.94 -15.34
C GLU A 71 -2.65 2.83 -16.32
N LYS A 72 -1.72 1.97 -15.88
CA LYS A 72 -1.23 0.82 -16.65
C LYS A 72 -2.32 -0.22 -16.88
N PHE A 73 -3.12 -0.51 -15.86
CA PHE A 73 -4.25 -1.44 -15.98
C PHE A 73 -5.32 -0.93 -16.95
N ARG A 74 -5.69 0.35 -16.84
CA ARG A 74 -6.68 1.00 -17.72
C ARG A 74 -6.25 1.05 -19.18
N SER A 75 -4.96 1.24 -19.43
CA SER A 75 -4.39 1.34 -20.79
C SER A 75 -4.05 0.00 -21.43
N ASP A 76 -4.25 -1.12 -20.72
CA ASP A 76 -3.81 -2.47 -21.11
C ASP A 76 -2.27 -2.61 -21.30
N ASP A 77 -1.50 -1.60 -20.91
CA ASP A 77 -0.04 -1.67 -20.84
C ASP A 77 0.40 -2.31 -19.52
N THR A 78 0.20 -3.63 -19.45
CA THR A 78 0.34 -4.38 -18.19
C THR A 78 1.66 -5.13 -18.07
N SER A 79 2.64 -4.79 -18.91
CA SER A 79 3.92 -5.49 -19.01
C SER A 79 4.73 -5.48 -17.72
N ASP A 80 4.67 -4.36 -16.97
CA ASP A 80 5.42 -4.18 -15.73
C ASP A 80 4.68 -4.61 -14.46
N LEU A 81 3.35 -4.81 -14.54
CA LEU A 81 2.52 -5.14 -13.37
C LEU A 81 2.97 -6.43 -12.69
N SER A 82 3.46 -7.42 -13.43
CA SER A 82 3.94 -8.66 -12.82
C SER A 82 5.12 -8.44 -11.86
N ALA A 83 6.04 -7.53 -12.16
CA ALA A 83 7.18 -7.24 -11.30
C ALA A 83 6.75 -6.42 -10.08
N ILE A 84 5.85 -5.45 -10.29
CA ILE A 84 5.31 -4.60 -9.21
C ILE A 84 4.59 -5.44 -8.17
N PHE A 85 3.64 -6.29 -8.60
CA PHE A 85 2.89 -7.14 -7.68
C PHE A 85 3.74 -8.22 -7.01
N ALA A 86 4.79 -8.72 -7.68
CA ALA A 86 5.75 -9.62 -7.05
C ALA A 86 6.49 -8.93 -5.88
N ASN A 87 6.89 -7.67 -6.06
CA ASN A 87 7.55 -6.89 -5.02
C ASN A 87 6.60 -6.47 -3.90
N ILE A 88 5.32 -6.20 -4.21
CA ILE A 88 4.27 -6.00 -3.19
C ILE A 88 4.13 -7.28 -2.34
N GLU A 89 4.05 -8.45 -2.98
CA GLU A 89 3.95 -9.74 -2.27
C GLU A 89 5.20 -10.02 -1.42
N GLU A 90 6.40 -9.68 -1.93
CA GLU A 90 7.65 -9.83 -1.20
C GLU A 90 7.71 -8.93 0.03
N ALA A 91 7.41 -7.63 -0.12
CA ALA A 91 7.31 -6.70 1.00
C ALA A 91 6.28 -7.17 2.04
N PHE A 92 5.24 -7.87 1.58
CA PHE A 92 4.17 -8.34 2.44
C PHE A 92 4.48 -9.66 3.16
N GLN A 93 5.58 -10.38 2.87
CA GLN A 93 5.83 -11.69 3.49
C GLN A 93 6.00 -11.60 5.01
N ASN A 94 6.80 -10.66 5.50
CA ASN A 94 7.07 -10.46 6.93
C ASN A 94 7.14 -8.97 7.29
N PRO A 95 6.03 -8.21 7.17
CA PRO A 95 6.04 -6.76 7.35
C PRO A 95 6.03 -6.38 8.83
N SER A 96 6.58 -5.21 9.14
CA SER A 96 6.26 -4.51 10.38
C SER A 96 4.77 -4.18 10.44
N THR A 97 4.26 -3.83 11.61
CA THR A 97 2.87 -3.37 11.76
C THR A 97 2.54 -2.23 10.80
N ASP A 98 3.42 -1.24 10.68
CA ASP A 98 3.21 -0.06 9.82
C ASP A 98 3.35 -0.41 8.33
N ALA A 99 4.31 -1.27 7.96
CA ALA A 99 4.45 -1.72 6.57
C ALA A 99 3.25 -2.57 6.12
N LYS A 100 2.65 -3.33 7.04
CA LYS A 100 1.41 -4.07 6.80
C LYS A 100 0.26 -3.12 6.52
N GLU A 101 0.12 -2.05 7.29
CA GLU A 101 -0.89 -1.01 7.06
C GLU A 101 -0.67 -0.30 5.72
N LEU A 102 0.57 0.08 5.40
CA LEU A 102 0.93 0.67 4.11
C LEU A 102 0.48 -0.22 2.93
N ILE A 103 0.78 -1.52 2.98
CA ILE A 103 0.45 -2.44 1.89
C ILE A 103 -1.06 -2.69 1.80
N VAL A 104 -1.72 -2.97 2.93
CA VAL A 104 -3.15 -3.31 2.91
C VAL A 104 -4.02 -2.09 2.64
N THR A 105 -3.84 -1.02 3.41
CA THR A 105 -4.68 0.19 3.33
C THR A 105 -4.18 1.11 2.22
N GLY A 106 -2.88 1.36 2.16
CA GLY A 106 -2.30 2.27 1.17
C GLY A 106 -2.38 1.74 -0.25
N ILE A 107 -2.02 0.47 -0.47
CA ILE A 107 -1.95 -0.10 -1.83
C ILE A 107 -3.21 -0.89 -2.18
N LEU A 108 -3.53 -1.96 -1.45
CA LEU A 108 -4.61 -2.87 -1.87
C LEU A 108 -5.99 -2.21 -1.81
N GLU A 109 -6.33 -1.55 -0.71
CA GLU A 109 -7.58 -0.79 -0.62
C GLU A 109 -7.58 0.42 -1.58
N GLY A 110 -6.43 1.11 -1.71
CA GLY A 110 -6.24 2.17 -2.70
C GLY A 110 -6.58 1.73 -4.13
N LEU A 111 -6.10 0.56 -4.56
CA LEU A 111 -6.40 -0.01 -5.86
C LEU A 111 -7.89 -0.32 -6.04
N GLN A 112 -8.57 -0.85 -5.02
CA GLN A 112 -10.01 -1.12 -5.08
C GLN A 112 -10.80 0.19 -5.26
N ASN A 113 -10.48 1.19 -4.44
CA ASN A 113 -11.13 2.50 -4.48
C ASN A 113 -10.90 3.21 -5.81
N GLY A 114 -9.65 3.25 -6.28
CA GLY A 114 -9.31 3.90 -7.55
C GLY A 114 -9.92 3.21 -8.76
N CYS A 115 -9.99 1.88 -8.76
CA CYS A 115 -10.71 1.15 -9.82
C CYS A 115 -12.22 1.40 -9.77
N ASP A 116 -12.84 1.45 -8.60
CA ASP A 116 -14.28 1.75 -8.47
C ASP A 116 -14.59 3.16 -9.02
N MET A 117 -13.74 4.15 -8.72
CA MET A 117 -13.84 5.51 -9.27
C MET A 117 -13.74 5.53 -10.81
N GLU A 118 -12.84 4.74 -11.39
CA GLU A 118 -12.64 4.61 -12.84
C GLU A 118 -13.60 3.61 -13.51
N GLN A 119 -14.52 2.98 -12.75
CA GLN A 119 -15.45 1.94 -13.21
C GLN A 119 -14.75 0.70 -13.82
N LEU A 120 -13.59 0.34 -13.28
CA LEU A 120 -12.80 -0.84 -13.66
C LEU A 120 -13.16 -2.04 -12.76
N ASP A 121 -13.18 -3.26 -13.31
CA ASP A 121 -13.43 -4.47 -12.52
C ASP A 121 -12.20 -4.84 -11.67
N PHE A 122 -12.16 -4.36 -10.43
CA PHE A 122 -11.12 -4.75 -9.49
C PHE A 122 -11.34 -6.15 -8.90
N ARG A 123 -12.58 -6.67 -8.87
CA ARG A 123 -12.88 -7.91 -8.15
C ARG A 123 -12.09 -9.10 -8.68
N ASN A 124 -11.84 -9.11 -10.00
CA ASN A 124 -11.02 -10.14 -10.65
C ASN A 124 -9.87 -9.57 -11.49
N GLY A 125 -9.83 -8.25 -11.71
CA GLY A 125 -8.91 -7.61 -12.65
C GLY A 125 -7.43 -7.85 -12.35
N PHE A 126 -7.08 -7.98 -11.06
CA PHE A 126 -5.70 -8.16 -10.61
C PHE A 126 -5.33 -9.60 -10.21
N ASP A 127 -6.27 -10.55 -10.28
CA ASP A 127 -6.11 -11.92 -9.76
C ASP A 127 -4.85 -12.65 -10.26
N LYS A 128 -4.47 -12.41 -11.52
CA LYS A 128 -3.31 -13.07 -12.14
C LYS A 128 -1.96 -12.56 -11.64
N TRP A 129 -1.91 -11.40 -10.97
CA TRP A 129 -0.68 -10.81 -10.45
C TRP A 129 -0.57 -10.91 -8.93
N LEU A 130 -1.70 -10.98 -8.22
CA LEU A 130 -1.70 -11.10 -6.77
C LEU A 130 -1.03 -12.41 -6.33
N GLY A 131 -0.05 -12.28 -5.43
CA GLY A 131 0.57 -13.39 -4.74
C GLY A 131 -0.36 -13.96 -3.66
N ALA A 132 0.06 -15.05 -3.00
CA ALA A 132 -0.82 -15.77 -2.07
C ALA A 132 -1.28 -14.92 -0.87
N LYS A 133 -0.39 -14.11 -0.30
CA LYS A 133 -0.68 -13.30 0.88
C LYS A 133 -1.45 -12.03 0.51
N SER A 134 -1.00 -11.32 -0.53
CA SER A 134 -1.71 -10.15 -1.07
C SER A 134 -3.11 -10.53 -1.58
N LYS A 135 -3.29 -11.67 -2.25
CA LYS A 135 -4.62 -12.17 -2.66
C LYS A 135 -5.53 -12.42 -1.47
N ARG A 136 -5.01 -12.99 -0.38
CA ARG A 136 -5.81 -13.23 0.82
C ARG A 136 -6.29 -11.91 1.43
N ALA A 137 -5.42 -10.92 1.56
CA ALA A 137 -5.81 -9.59 2.05
C ALA A 137 -6.81 -8.91 1.10
N TRP A 138 -6.59 -9.00 -0.22
CA TRP A 138 -7.49 -8.50 -1.26
C TRP A 138 -8.91 -9.05 -1.12
N ASP A 139 -9.03 -10.37 -0.94
CA ASP A 139 -10.33 -11.03 -0.73
C ASP A 139 -10.99 -10.62 0.58
N GLY A 140 -10.19 -10.36 1.62
CA GLY A 140 -10.67 -9.80 2.88
C GLY A 140 -11.29 -8.41 2.72
N LEU A 141 -10.65 -7.54 1.92
CA LEU A 141 -11.16 -6.20 1.60
C LEU A 141 -12.44 -6.27 0.75
N ILE A 142 -12.49 -7.14 -0.28
CA ILE A 142 -13.72 -7.37 -1.05
C ILE A 142 -14.85 -7.83 -0.13
N TYR A 143 -14.57 -8.78 0.77
CA TYR A 143 -15.55 -9.26 1.73
C TYR A 143 -16.03 -8.13 2.67
N LEU A 144 -15.13 -7.28 3.16
CA LEU A 144 -15.50 -6.13 4.01
C LEU A 144 -16.48 -5.21 3.28
N HIS A 145 -16.20 -4.90 2.00
CA HIS A 145 -17.00 -4.05 1.14
C HIS A 145 -18.37 -4.67 0.80
N ASP A 146 -18.39 -5.92 0.33
CA ASP A 146 -19.58 -6.54 -0.27
C ASP A 146 -20.49 -7.27 0.74
N SER A 147 -19.97 -7.65 1.90
CA SER A 147 -20.75 -8.41 2.88
C SER A 147 -21.86 -7.56 3.53
N ASN A 148 -23.00 -8.19 3.81
CA ASN A 148 -24.08 -7.62 4.64
C ASN A 148 -24.05 -8.15 6.08
N ASP A 149 -22.99 -8.85 6.47
CA ASP A 149 -22.86 -9.41 7.82
C ASP A 149 -22.77 -8.31 8.88
N PRO A 150 -23.25 -8.56 10.12
CA PRO A 150 -23.09 -7.64 11.23
C PRO A 150 -21.61 -7.27 11.46
N TYR A 151 -21.37 -6.07 11.97
CA TYR A 151 -20.01 -5.54 12.19
C TYR A 151 -19.13 -6.51 12.99
N GLU A 152 -19.67 -7.11 14.05
CA GLU A 152 -18.94 -8.03 14.92
C GLU A 152 -18.50 -9.30 14.16
N VAL A 153 -19.34 -9.78 13.24
CA VAL A 153 -19.03 -10.95 12.39
C VAL A 153 -17.98 -10.59 11.35
N LYS A 154 -18.08 -9.39 10.73
CA LYS A 154 -17.07 -8.89 9.80
C LYS A 154 -15.72 -8.73 10.48
N ALA A 155 -15.68 -8.08 11.65
CA ALA A 155 -14.47 -7.80 12.40
C ALA A 155 -13.69 -9.08 12.77
N GLU A 156 -14.38 -10.14 13.19
CA GLU A 156 -13.72 -11.42 13.46
C GLU A 156 -13.22 -12.11 12.19
N ARG A 157 -13.98 -12.04 11.10
CA ARG A 157 -13.62 -12.72 9.85
C ARG A 157 -12.46 -12.05 9.13
N ILE A 158 -12.35 -10.72 9.19
CA ILE A 158 -11.26 -9.95 8.57
C ILE A 158 -9.89 -10.33 9.13
N LYS A 159 -9.79 -10.64 10.43
CA LYS A 159 -8.54 -11.12 11.05
C LYS A 159 -7.96 -12.31 10.30
N THR A 160 -8.83 -13.23 9.84
CA THR A 160 -8.40 -14.43 9.11
C THR A 160 -7.84 -14.16 7.71
N PHE A 161 -8.06 -12.96 7.16
CA PHE A 161 -7.58 -12.57 5.84
C PHE A 161 -6.28 -11.75 5.89
N ILE A 162 -6.09 -11.00 6.97
CA ILE A 162 -5.05 -9.98 7.07
C ILE A 162 -3.88 -10.45 7.95
N ASP A 163 -4.02 -11.53 8.74
CA ASP A 163 -2.92 -12.17 9.50
C ASP A 163 -1.86 -12.86 8.60
#